data_AF-A0A948Y7X0-F1
#
_entry.id   AF-A0A948Y7X0-F1
#
_cell.length_a   1.000
_cell.length_b   1.000
_cell.length_c   1.000
_cell.angle_alpha   90.00
_cell.angle_beta   90.00
_cell.angle_gamma   90.00
#
_symmetry.space_group_name_H-M   'P 1'
#
loop_
_entity.id
_entity.type
_entity.pdbx_description
1 polymer ?
#
loop_
_entity_poly.entity_id
_entity_poly.type
_entity_poly.pdbx_seq_one_letter_code
_entity_poly.pdbx_strand_id
1 'polypeptide(L)'
;NGIALFNGRDKNAYWLYQTTRKNKAIYNYLTFPADITINSTNNHSITAYNIRQKSNTIAFDVIMNDKSMHLIVNKLKEHKIEYILPAIYIANYLGIKNAIIKKRLLC
;
A
#
# COMPACT_ATOMS: atom_id res chain seq x y z
N ASN A 1 -19.11 -8.34 6.95
CA ASN A 1 -17.71 -8.25 7.42
C ASN A 1 -16.97 -7.19 6.62
N GLY A 2 -17.04 -5.93 7.05
CA GLY A 2 -16.29 -4.84 6.41
C GLY A 2 -14.90 -4.67 7.01
N ILE A 3 -14.03 -3.94 6.31
CA ILE A 3 -12.71 -3.56 6.79
C ILE A 3 -12.57 -2.04 6.76
N ALA A 4 -12.06 -1.45 7.84
CA ALA A 4 -11.74 -0.03 7.90
C ALA A 4 -10.28 0.17 7.48
N LEU A 5 -10.05 1.02 6.48
CA LEU A 5 -8.72 1.24 5.92
C LEU A 5 -8.26 2.66 6.24
N PHE A 6 -7.08 2.78 6.87
CA PHE A 6 -6.58 4.04 7.40
C PHE A 6 -5.25 4.44 6.75
N ASN A 7 -5.09 5.73 6.53
CA ASN A 7 -3.82 6.31 6.09
C ASN A 7 -2.84 6.36 7.26
N GLY A 8 -1.75 5.61 7.20
CA GLY A 8 -0.77 5.62 8.28
C GLY A 8 0.13 6.85 8.32
N ARG A 9 0.11 7.68 7.26
CA ARG A 9 0.85 8.95 7.21
C ARG A 9 0.06 10.14 7.72
N ASP A 10 -1.25 9.99 7.88
CA ASP A 10 -2.10 11.02 8.50
C ASP A 10 -2.20 10.75 10.01
N LYS A 11 -1.78 11.72 10.83
CA LYS A 11 -1.75 11.58 12.29
C LYS A 11 -3.12 11.28 12.90
N ASN A 12 -4.17 11.90 12.37
CA ASN A 12 -5.53 11.73 12.86
C ASN A 12 -6.09 10.36 12.45
N ALA A 13 -5.85 9.94 11.20
CA ALA A 13 -6.23 8.61 10.72
C ALA A 13 -5.46 7.51 11.45
N TYR A 14 -4.18 7.72 11.77
CA TYR A 14 -3.40 6.81 12.59
C TYR A 14 -3.94 6.69 14.02
N TRP A 15 -4.33 7.80 14.64
CA TRP A 15 -5.00 7.78 15.96
C TRP A 15 -6.35 7.04 15.90
N LEU A 16 -7.15 7.26 14.86
CA LEU A 16 -8.39 6.52 14.63
C LEU A 16 -8.13 5.02 14.41
N TYR A 17 -7.08 4.67 13.67
CA TYR A 17 -6.64 3.29 13.50
C TYR A 17 -6.33 2.66 14.86
N GLN A 18 -5.55 3.32 15.71
CA GLN A 18 -5.19 2.79 17.03
C GLN A 18 -6.41 2.52 17.92
N THR A 19 -7.41 3.41 17.89
CA THR A 19 -8.62 3.32 18.73
C THR A 19 -9.73 2.43 18.15
N THR A 20 -9.70 2.13 16.85
CA THR A 20 -10.70 1.28 16.18
C THR A 20 -10.60 -0.17 16.63
N ARG A 21 -11.74 -0.76 17.08
CA ARG A 21 -11.84 -2.17 17.49
C ARG A 21 -12.34 -3.12 16.40
N LYS A 22 -12.83 -2.58 15.28
CA LYS A 22 -13.29 -3.37 14.12
C LYS A 22 -12.09 -3.87 13.31
N ASN A 23 -12.33 -4.83 12.42
CA ASN A 23 -11.34 -5.24 11.41
C ASN A 23 -10.81 -4.01 10.69
N LYS A 24 -9.51 -3.81 10.78
CA LYS A 24 -8.84 -2.59 10.33
C LYS A 24 -7.55 -2.92 9.61
N ALA A 25 -7.20 -2.07 8.66
CA ALA A 25 -5.95 -2.11 7.95
C ALA A 25 -5.34 -0.72 7.86
N ILE A 26 -4.02 -0.68 7.70
CA ILE A 26 -3.27 0.56 7.54
C ILE A 26 -2.45 0.52 6.27
N TYR A 27 -2.43 1.63 5.52
CA TYR A 27 -1.58 1.78 4.35
C TYR A 27 -0.51 2.85 4.55
N ASN A 28 0.70 2.60 4.05
CA ASN A 28 1.86 3.50 4.17
C ASN A 28 2.71 3.50 2.91
N TYR A 29 3.52 4.54 2.71
CA TYR A 29 4.58 4.55 1.70
C TYR A 29 5.85 5.22 2.21
N LEU A 30 7.01 4.64 1.87
CA LEU A 30 8.35 5.02 2.32
C LEU A 30 9.15 5.61 1.15
N THR A 31 9.61 6.86 1.27
CA THR A 31 10.23 7.63 0.17
C THR A 31 11.77 7.70 0.22
N PHE A 32 12.40 7.21 1.29
CA PHE A 32 13.86 7.17 1.48
C PHE A 32 14.27 5.79 2.02
N PRO A 33 15.57 5.41 2.06
CA PRO A 33 15.98 4.16 2.70
C PRO A 33 15.68 4.27 4.20
N ALA A 34 14.43 3.95 4.55
CA ALA A 34 14.02 3.75 5.90
C ALA A 34 14.49 2.35 6.25
N ASP A 35 15.25 2.22 7.34
CA ASP A 35 15.47 0.92 7.96
C ASP A 35 14.11 0.26 8.13
N ILE A 36 13.89 -0.78 7.34
CA ILE A 36 12.61 -1.46 7.22
C ILE A 36 12.44 -2.33 8.47
N THR A 37 12.21 -1.73 9.63
CA THR A 37 11.45 -2.37 10.69
C THR A 37 9.98 -2.27 10.32
N ILE A 38 9.60 -2.92 9.22
CA ILE A 38 8.21 -3.28 9.00
C ILE A 38 7.91 -4.28 10.10
N ASN A 39 7.34 -3.79 11.20
CA ASN A 39 6.64 -4.64 12.14
C ASN A 39 5.44 -5.23 11.39
N SER A 40 5.68 -6.30 10.62
CA SER A 40 4.67 -7.04 9.85
C SER A 40 3.73 -7.83 10.77
N THR A 41 3.87 -7.68 12.08
CA THR A 41 3.03 -8.33 13.10
C THR A 41 1.54 -8.02 12.96
N ASN A 42 1.17 -6.98 12.19
CA ASN A 42 -0.20 -6.76 11.77
C ASN A 42 -0.48 -7.38 10.40
N ASN A 43 -1.18 -8.52 10.40
CA ASN A 43 -1.73 -9.26 9.24
C ASN A 43 -2.65 -8.45 8.30
N HIS A 44 -2.79 -7.15 8.51
CA HIS A 44 -3.65 -6.24 7.75
C HIS A 44 -2.94 -4.92 7.50
N SER A 45 -1.80 -4.96 6.80
CA SER A 45 -1.09 -3.76 6.37
C SER A 45 -0.66 -3.84 4.91
N ILE A 46 -0.54 -2.69 4.28
CA ILE A 46 0.03 -2.55 2.93
C ILE A 46 1.04 -1.40 2.94
N THR A 47 2.25 -1.67 2.49
CA THR A 47 3.32 -0.66 2.48
C THR A 47 3.97 -0.62 1.12
N ALA A 48 4.07 0.57 0.52
CA ALA A 48 4.95 0.81 -0.63
C ALA A 48 6.36 1.23 -0.16
N TYR A 49 7.38 0.69 -0.80
CA TYR A 49 8.78 1.01 -0.53
C TYR A 49 9.61 0.94 -1.82
N ASN A 50 10.90 1.29 -1.73
CA ASN A 50 11.82 1.30 -2.88
C ASN A 50 11.25 2.10 -4.07
N ILE A 51 10.67 3.26 -3.77
CA ILE A 51 9.99 4.11 -4.75
C ILE A 51 11.04 4.79 -5.63
N ARG A 52 10.91 4.61 -6.94
CA ARG A 52 11.79 5.17 -7.96
C ARG A 52 10.96 5.83 -9.04
N GLN A 53 11.02 7.15 -9.14
CA GLN A 53 10.34 7.90 -10.19
C GLN A 53 11.29 8.16 -11.37
N LYS A 54 10.83 7.85 -12.58
CA LYS A 54 11.35 8.33 -13.87
C LYS A 54 10.31 9.22 -14.53
N SER A 55 10.69 9.95 -15.59
CA SER A 55 9.89 11.00 -16.26
C SER A 55 8.38 10.75 -16.28
N ASN A 56 7.94 9.59 -16.77
CA ASN A 56 6.53 9.21 -16.87
C ASN A 56 6.19 7.87 -16.20
N THR A 57 7.05 7.39 -15.30
CA THR A 57 6.89 6.06 -14.74
C THR A 57 7.34 6.04 -13.30
N ILE A 58 6.61 5.34 -12.45
CA ILE A 58 7.03 5.10 -11.08
C ILE A 58 7.09 3.62 -10.82
N ALA A 59 8.24 3.16 -10.33
CA ALA A 59 8.46 1.80 -9.89
C ALA A 59 8.48 1.78 -8.36
N PHE A 60 7.82 0.81 -7.75
CA PHE A 60 7.79 0.64 -6.31
C PHE A 60 7.45 -0.81 -5.96
N ASP A 61 7.92 -1.24 -4.80
CA ASP A 61 7.58 -2.54 -4.23
C ASP A 61 6.45 -2.36 -3.22
N VAL A 62 5.48 -3.28 -3.24
CA VAL A 62 4.38 -3.33 -2.28
C VAL A 62 4.53 -4.60 -1.45
N ILE A 63 4.49 -4.47 -0.13
CA ILE A 63 4.40 -5.60 0.79
C ILE A 63 3.04 -5.60 1.49
N MET A 64 2.41 -6.77 1.51
CA MET A 64 1.10 -7.01 2.13
C MET A 64 0.99 -8.47 2.53
N ASN A 65 0.66 -8.74 3.80
CA ASN A 65 0.53 -10.09 4.36
C ASN A 65 1.74 -10.99 4.03
N ASP A 66 2.95 -10.46 4.27
CA ASP A 66 4.25 -11.08 3.97
C ASP A 66 4.50 -11.43 2.49
N LYS A 67 3.64 -10.97 1.58
CA LYS A 67 3.83 -11.11 0.13
C LYS A 67 4.29 -9.78 -0.43
N SER A 68 5.37 -9.81 -1.20
CA SER A 68 5.86 -8.66 -1.96
C SER A 68 5.36 -8.70 -3.41
N MET A 69 5.19 -7.52 -4.00
CA MET A 69 4.81 -7.34 -5.40
C MET A 69 5.52 -6.11 -5.95
N HIS A 70 6.32 -6.30 -7.00
CA HIS A 70 6.92 -5.20 -7.74
C HIS A 70 5.92 -4.61 -8.75
N LEU A 71 5.68 -3.29 -8.65
CA LEU A 71 4.80 -2.53 -9.52
C LEU A 71 5.57 -1.46 -10.30
N ILE A 72 5.16 -1.28 -11.55
CA ILE A 72 5.58 -0.18 -12.42
C ILE A 72 4.29 0.44 -12.93
N VAL A 73 4.09 1.74 -12.72
CA VAL A 73 2.87 2.44 -13.11
C VAL A 73 3.23 3.61 -14.02
N ASN A 74 2.59 3.67 -15.18
CA ASN A 74 2.76 4.76 -16.14
C ASN A 74 1.94 5.98 -15.73
N LYS A 75 2.45 7.18 -16.02
CA LYS A 75 1.79 8.49 -15.79
C LYS A 75 1.36 8.75 -14.33
N LEU A 76 1.92 8.00 -13.38
CA LEU A 76 1.69 8.18 -11.96
C LEU A 76 2.81 9.03 -11.35
N LYS A 77 2.44 10.11 -10.67
CA LYS A 77 3.38 10.92 -9.87
C LYS A 77 3.52 10.31 -8.47
N GLU A 78 4.66 10.49 -7.82
CA GLU A 78 4.95 9.92 -6.49
C GLU A 78 3.85 10.13 -5.43
N HIS A 79 3.32 11.35 -5.30
CA HIS A 79 2.23 11.63 -4.35
C HIS A 79 0.96 10.79 -4.60
N LYS A 80 0.80 10.21 -5.80
CA LYS A 80 -0.35 9.37 -6.12
C LYS A 80 -0.19 7.90 -5.68
N ILE A 81 1.00 7.49 -5.21
CA ILE A 81 1.17 6.18 -4.57
C ILE A 81 0.22 6.05 -3.37
N GLU A 82 0.03 7.13 -2.62
CA GLU A 82 -0.91 7.17 -1.51
C GLU A 82 -2.33 6.78 -1.91
N TYR A 83 -2.76 7.15 -3.11
CA TYR A 83 -4.10 6.87 -3.62
C TYR A 83 -4.25 5.47 -4.22
N ILE A 84 -3.17 4.85 -4.69
CA ILE A 84 -3.23 3.54 -5.35
C ILE A 84 -3.18 2.38 -4.36
N LEU A 85 -2.48 2.55 -3.24
CA LEU A 85 -2.37 1.53 -2.20
C LEU A 85 -3.71 1.05 -1.65
N PRO A 86 -4.67 1.92 -1.29
CA PRO A 86 -5.94 1.44 -0.80
C PRO A 86 -6.70 0.62 -1.84
N ALA A 87 -6.62 0.98 -3.12
CA ALA A 87 -7.22 0.21 -4.21
C ALA A 87 -6.57 -1.18 -4.36
N ILE A 88 -5.23 -1.26 -4.28
CA ILE A 88 -4.50 -2.54 -4.32
C ILE A 88 -4.92 -3.43 -3.15
N TYR A 89 -5.01 -2.86 -1.95
CA TYR A 89 -5.41 -3.60 -0.75
C TYR A 89 -6.82 -4.17 -0.88
N ILE A 90 -7.79 -3.33 -1.29
CA ILE A 90 -9.18 -3.75 -1.47
C ILE A 90 -9.27 -4.87 -2.51
N ALA A 91 -8.57 -4.75 -3.65
CA ALA A 91 -8.55 -5.78 -4.67
C ALA A 91 -8.04 -7.13 -4.12
N ASN A 92 -6.94 -7.12 -3.37
CA ASN A 92 -6.40 -8.33 -2.76
C ASN A 92 -7.31 -8.90 -1.67
N TYR A 93 -7.90 -8.04 -0.82
CA TYR A 93 -8.88 -8.41 0.20
C TYR A 93 -10.11 -9.11 -0.39
N LEU A 94 -10.54 -8.69 -1.59
CA LEU A 94 -11.62 -9.32 -2.36
C LEU A 94 -11.19 -10.59 -3.13
N GLY A 95 -9.96 -11.06 -2.94
CA GLY A 95 -9.45 -12.30 -3.55
C GLY A 95 -8.89 -12.13 -4.97
N ILE A 96 -8.70 -10.90 -5.47
CA ILE A 96 -8.09 -10.68 -6.77
C ILE A 96 -6.59 -11.02 -6.69
N LYS A 97 -6.14 -11.91 -7.58
CA LYS A 97 -4.74 -12.35 -7.64
C LYS A 97 -3.81 -11.17 -7.96
N ASN A 98 -2.65 -11.11 -7.29
CA ASN A 98 -1.63 -10.08 -7.51
C ASN A 98 -1.23 -9.91 -8.99
N ALA A 99 -1.18 -11.01 -9.75
CA ALA A 99 -0.92 -10.97 -11.19
C ALA A 99 -1.94 -10.13 -11.99
N ILE A 100 -3.23 -10.18 -11.60
CA ILE A 100 -4.30 -9.41 -12.23
C ILE A 100 -4.19 -7.94 -11.85
N ILE A 101 -3.94 -7.65 -10.57
CA ILE A 101 -3.72 -6.28 -10.07
C ILE A 101 -2.58 -5.63 -10.84
N LYS A 102 -1.42 -6.32 -10.92
CA LYS A 102 -0.24 -5.86 -11.66
C LYS A 102 -0.57 -5.59 -13.13
N LYS A 103 -1.24 -6.53 -13.81
CA LYS A 103 -1.64 -6.37 -15.22
C LYS A 103 -2.50 -5.13 -15.47
N ARG A 104 -3.40 -4.78 -14.54
CA ARG A 104 -4.31 -3.62 -14.68
C ARG A 104 -3.67 -2.27 -14.36
N LEU A 105 -2.65 -2.27 -13.49
CA LEU A 105 -1.93 -1.04 -13.13
C LEU A 105 -0.81 -0.66 -14.11
N LEU A 106 -0.40 -1.60 -14.98
CA LEU A 106 0.59 -1.37 -16.04
C LEU A 106 0.03 -0.64 -17.28
N CYS A 107 -1.29 -0.41 -17.35
CA CYS A 107 -1.98 0.21 -18.48
C CYS A 107 -1.74 1.73 -18.58
#